data_AF-A0A935LC81-F1
#
_entry.id   AF-A0A935LC81-F1
#
_cell.length_a   1.000
_cell.length_b   1.000
_cell.length_c   1.000
_cell.angle_alpha   90.00
_cell.angle_beta   90.00
_cell.angle_gamma   90.00
#
_symmetry.space_group_name_H-M   'P 1'
#
loop_
_entity.id
_entity.type
_entity.pdbx_description
1 polymer ?
#
loop_
_entity_poly.entity_id
_entity_poly.type
_entity_poly.pdbx_seq_one_letter_code
_entity_poly.pdbx_strand_id
1 'polypeptide(L)'
;MPSSRRCPSCLTPMDKLSLSSVNGGDVLLDLCFPCQGMWFDPQENLKLAPASVVELFRILHARQSATRQTLAPRMACPHCNQPLAQGFDVVKSGRYITYRCPQRHGRFSAFSSFMIEKGFVRQLTPAEIDDMARRVAVIYCTSCGAPVDLRKDHACPHCRSAFSLLDPKAVERALAGYAKAINDKDGAAKAPDLADALIMVERDRARAQRSAKERGYTSPSVDTSPSIDLWDVGLSMVSGLLD
;
A
#
# COMPACT_ATOMS: atom_id res chain seq x y z
N MET A 1 3.60 -15.22 26.98
CA MET A 1 3.87 -15.09 25.53
C MET A 1 2.53 -14.86 24.84
N PRO A 2 2.36 -13.82 24.00
CA PRO A 2 1.09 -13.62 23.31
C PRO A 2 0.85 -14.81 22.38
N SER A 3 -0.27 -15.52 22.58
CA SER A 3 -0.67 -16.70 21.81
C SER A 3 -0.50 -16.44 20.32
N SER A 4 0.19 -17.34 19.61
CA SER A 4 0.30 -17.27 18.16
C SER A 4 -1.06 -17.52 17.54
N ARG A 5 -1.48 -16.62 16.66
CA ARG A 5 -2.75 -16.74 15.93
C ARG A 5 -2.67 -18.00 15.07
N ARG A 6 -3.75 -18.79 15.05
CA ARG A 6 -3.85 -19.98 14.18
C ARG A 6 -4.39 -19.59 12.81
N CYS A 7 -3.83 -20.18 11.76
CA CYS A 7 -4.31 -19.95 10.40
C CYS A 7 -5.78 -20.36 10.26
N PRO A 8 -6.66 -19.49 9.73
CA PRO A 8 -8.07 -19.83 9.47
C PRO A 8 -8.30 -21.04 8.57
N SER A 9 -7.30 -21.43 7.78
CA SER A 9 -7.35 -22.54 6.83
C SER A 9 -6.76 -23.83 7.41
N CYS A 10 -5.47 -23.84 7.76
CA CYS A 10 -4.77 -25.06 8.20
C CYS A 10 -4.62 -25.22 9.71
N LEU A 11 -5.05 -24.24 10.51
CA LEU A 11 -4.96 -24.21 11.99
C LEU A 11 -3.54 -24.25 12.58
N THR A 12 -2.50 -24.25 11.74
CA THR A 12 -1.10 -24.10 12.15
C THR A 12 -0.86 -22.69 12.71
N PRO A 13 0.00 -22.53 13.74
CA PRO A 13 0.47 -21.23 14.18
C PRO A 13 1.01 -20.39 13.01
N MET A 14 0.66 -19.11 12.99
CA MET A 14 1.13 -18.15 11.99
C MET A 14 2.41 -17.45 12.45
N ASP A 15 3.28 -17.14 11.49
CA ASP A 15 4.48 -16.34 11.70
C ASP A 15 4.12 -14.88 11.86
N LYS A 16 4.72 -14.21 12.83
CA LYS A 16 4.53 -12.79 13.08
C LYS A 16 5.61 -11.98 12.37
N LEU A 17 5.22 -11.00 11.59
CA LEU A 17 6.11 -10.07 10.89
C LEU A 17 5.82 -8.64 11.35
N SER A 18 6.79 -8.01 12.00
CA SER A 18 6.72 -6.58 12.37
C SER A 18 7.15 -5.73 11.18
N LEU A 19 6.35 -4.73 10.83
CA LEU A 19 6.57 -3.82 9.71
C LEU A 19 6.26 -2.39 10.14
N SER A 20 6.96 -1.41 9.60
CA SER A 20 6.73 -0.01 9.93
C SER A 20 5.36 0.50 9.48
N SER A 21 4.74 1.31 10.33
CA SER A 21 3.45 1.99 10.09
C SER A 21 3.63 3.35 9.42
N VAL A 22 2.66 3.77 8.59
CA VAL A 22 2.58 5.13 8.04
C VAL A 22 2.45 6.21 9.11
N ASN A 23 1.93 5.87 10.29
CA ASN A 23 1.70 6.79 11.41
C ASN A 23 2.79 6.71 12.48
N GLY A 24 3.91 6.04 12.20
CA GLY A 24 4.92 5.69 13.19
C GLY A 24 4.55 4.44 14.00
N GLY A 25 5.57 3.81 14.58
CA GLY A 25 5.46 2.50 15.23
C GLY A 25 5.33 1.34 14.25
N ASP A 26 4.92 0.19 14.78
CA ASP A 26 4.90 -1.08 14.06
C ASP A 26 3.48 -1.62 13.83
N VAL A 27 3.30 -2.29 12.70
CA VAL A 27 2.15 -3.12 12.34
C VAL A 27 2.62 -4.57 12.37
N LEU A 28 1.90 -5.41 13.10
CA LEU A 28 2.23 -6.82 13.26
C LEU A 28 1.33 -7.66 12.37
N LEU A 29 1.87 -8.29 11.33
CA LEU A 29 1.11 -9.16 10.45
C LEU A 29 1.32 -10.62 10.81
N ASP A 30 0.24 -11.42 10.77
CA ASP A 30 0.32 -12.87 10.86
C ASP A 30 0.31 -13.49 9.45
N LEU A 31 1.34 -14.29 9.15
CA LEU A 31 1.56 -14.95 7.87
C LEU A 31 1.52 -16.47 8.02
N CYS A 32 0.87 -17.14 7.08
CA CYS A 32 0.88 -18.59 6.94
C CYS A 32 1.46 -18.94 5.57
N PHE A 33 2.74 -19.31 5.53
CA PHE A 33 3.40 -19.69 4.28
C PHE A 33 2.85 -20.97 3.65
N PRO A 34 2.49 -22.04 4.40
CA PRO A 34 1.87 -23.23 3.80
C PRO A 34 0.60 -22.91 3.01
N CYS A 35 -0.30 -22.09 3.58
CA CYS A 35 -1.53 -21.66 2.89
C CYS A 35 -1.32 -20.47 1.93
N GLN A 36 -0.13 -19.86 1.96
CA GLN A 36 0.17 -18.55 1.35
C GLN A 36 -0.90 -17.51 1.64
N GLY A 37 -1.25 -17.35 2.92
CA GLY A 37 -2.30 -16.44 3.37
C GLY A 37 -1.87 -15.66 4.59
N MET A 38 -2.53 -14.52 4.81
CA MET A 38 -2.28 -13.61 5.91
C MET A 38 -3.57 -13.19 6.58
N TRP A 39 -3.49 -12.92 7.87
CA TRP A 39 -4.56 -12.31 8.64
C TRP A 39 -4.23 -10.84 8.83
N PHE A 40 -5.23 -9.98 8.59
CA PHE A 40 -5.18 -8.58 8.93
C PHE A 40 -6.21 -8.30 10.01
N ASP A 41 -5.74 -7.77 11.14
CA ASP A 41 -6.63 -7.14 12.11
C ASP A 41 -7.19 -5.83 11.54
N PRO A 42 -8.22 -5.25 12.17
CA PRO A 42 -8.89 -4.07 11.62
C PRO A 42 -7.90 -2.93 11.37
N GLN A 43 -7.95 -2.40 10.15
CA GLN A 43 -7.14 -1.27 9.67
C GLN A 43 -5.63 -1.53 9.51
N GLU A 44 -5.09 -2.70 9.85
CA GLU A 44 -3.65 -2.97 9.73
C GLU A 44 -3.11 -2.80 8.30
N ASN A 45 -3.85 -3.31 7.32
CA ASN A 45 -3.47 -3.21 5.91
C ASN A 45 -3.39 -1.76 5.39
N LEU A 46 -4.11 -0.83 6.02
CA LEU A 46 -4.08 0.60 5.68
C LEU A 46 -2.93 1.33 6.38
N LYS A 47 -2.37 0.72 7.43
CA LYS A 47 -1.29 1.31 8.22
C LYS A 47 0.10 0.98 7.67
N LEU A 48 0.26 0.07 6.72
CA LEU A 48 1.59 -0.29 6.21
C LEU A 48 2.30 0.87 5.51
N ALA A 49 3.52 1.20 5.96
CA ALA A 49 4.36 2.19 5.30
C ALA A 49 4.72 1.74 3.87
N PRO A 50 4.94 2.68 2.92
CA PRO A 50 5.38 2.36 1.57
C PRO A 50 6.59 1.41 1.52
N ALA A 51 7.61 1.66 2.35
CA ALA A 51 8.79 0.80 2.47
C ALA A 51 8.43 -0.62 2.93
N SER A 52 7.52 -0.74 3.89
CA SER A 52 7.03 -2.02 4.40
C SER A 52 6.17 -2.79 3.41
N VAL A 53 5.45 -2.11 2.52
CA VAL A 53 4.75 -2.76 1.41
C VAL A 53 5.74 -3.43 0.45
N VAL A 54 6.85 -2.74 0.14
CA VAL A 54 7.92 -3.29 -0.71
C VAL A 54 8.66 -4.43 -0.01
N GLU A 55 8.97 -4.28 1.27
CA GLU A 55 9.60 -5.33 2.09
C GLU A 55 8.72 -6.58 2.14
N LEU A 56 7.43 -6.42 2.46
CA LEU A 56 6.47 -7.52 2.47
C LEU A 56 6.40 -8.19 1.10
N PHE A 57 6.33 -7.43 0.01
CA PHE A 57 6.37 -8.00 -1.34
C PHE A 57 7.59 -8.91 -1.56
N ARG A 58 8.80 -8.47 -1.18
CA ARG A 58 10.02 -9.27 -1.31
C ARG A 58 9.94 -10.58 -0.51
N ILE A 59 9.45 -10.52 0.73
CA ILE A 59 9.29 -11.70 1.61
C ILE A 59 8.33 -12.71 1.00
N LEU A 60 7.18 -12.24 0.49
CA LEU A 60 6.16 -13.11 -0.11
C LEU A 60 6.64 -13.70 -1.44
N HIS A 61 7.31 -12.89 -2.26
CA HIS A 61 7.82 -13.31 -3.57
C HIS A 61 8.93 -14.37 -3.44
N ALA A 62 9.85 -14.21 -2.49
CA ALA A 62 10.95 -15.15 -2.25
C ALA A 62 10.48 -16.59 -1.95
N ARG A 63 9.24 -16.75 -1.49
CA ARG A 63 8.65 -18.05 -1.08
C ARG A 63 7.56 -18.54 -2.03
N GLN A 64 7.39 -17.91 -3.19
CA GLN A 64 6.31 -18.26 -4.12
C GLN A 64 6.41 -19.67 -4.72
N SER A 65 7.63 -20.21 -4.82
CA SER A 65 7.90 -21.53 -5.41
C SER A 65 7.65 -22.70 -4.45
N ALA A 66 7.36 -22.43 -3.17
CA ALA A 66 7.05 -23.47 -2.21
C ALA A 66 5.70 -24.13 -2.53
N THR A 67 5.61 -25.45 -2.33
CA THR A 67 4.37 -26.20 -2.50
C THR A 67 3.28 -25.61 -1.60
N ARG A 68 2.24 -25.08 -2.24
CA ARG A 68 1.13 -24.43 -1.55
C ARG A 68 0.07 -25.45 -1.15
N GLN A 69 -0.42 -25.35 0.08
CA GLN A 69 -1.62 -26.04 0.51
C GLN A 69 -2.88 -25.30 0.01
N THR A 70 -3.83 -26.05 -0.55
CA THR A 70 -5.15 -25.53 -0.92
C THR A 70 -5.88 -25.01 0.31
N LEU A 71 -6.52 -23.84 0.20
CA LEU A 71 -7.29 -23.26 1.27
C LEU A 71 -8.49 -24.14 1.64
N ALA A 72 -8.80 -24.20 2.93
CA ALA A 72 -9.99 -24.87 3.42
C ALA A 72 -11.25 -24.23 2.81
N PRO A 73 -12.26 -25.02 2.39
CA PRO A 73 -13.48 -24.50 1.79
C PRO A 73 -14.32 -23.66 2.76
N ARG A 74 -14.12 -23.87 4.07
CA ARG A 74 -14.68 -23.08 5.15
C ARG A 74 -13.58 -22.70 6.11
N MET A 75 -13.43 -21.40 6.34
CA MET A 75 -12.46 -20.83 7.27
C MET A 75 -13.19 -20.15 8.43
N ALA A 76 -12.62 -20.24 9.63
CA ALA A 76 -13.18 -19.63 10.83
C ALA A 76 -12.31 -18.46 11.29
N CYS A 77 -12.95 -17.44 11.87
CA CYS A 77 -12.24 -16.32 12.47
C CYS A 77 -11.41 -16.80 13.67
N PRO A 78 -10.11 -16.45 13.77
CA PRO A 78 -9.27 -16.88 14.88
C PRO A 78 -9.62 -16.21 16.22
N HIS A 79 -10.51 -15.20 16.22
CA HIS A 79 -10.97 -14.51 17.43
C HIS A 79 -12.29 -15.06 17.98
N CYS A 80 -13.31 -15.20 17.13
CA CYS A 80 -14.66 -15.60 17.57
C CYS A 80 -15.11 -16.97 17.04
N ASN A 81 -14.27 -17.66 16.27
CA ASN A 81 -14.53 -18.95 15.64
C ASN A 81 -15.75 -19.00 14.70
N GLN A 82 -16.35 -17.84 14.37
CA GLN A 82 -17.44 -17.73 13.41
C GLN A 82 -16.92 -17.90 11.97
N PRO A 83 -17.73 -18.44 11.05
CA PRO A 83 -17.34 -18.62 9.66
C PRO A 83 -17.02 -17.26 9.01
N LEU A 84 -15.92 -17.22 8.24
CA LEU A 84 -15.57 -16.04 7.46
C LEU A 84 -16.48 -15.93 6.23
N ALA A 85 -16.99 -14.72 5.99
CA ALA A 85 -17.75 -14.41 4.80
C ALA A 85 -16.79 -14.15 3.62
N GLN A 86 -16.90 -14.95 2.57
CA GLN A 86 -16.20 -14.71 1.31
C GLN A 86 -16.80 -13.50 0.60
N GLY A 87 -15.95 -12.61 0.10
CA GLY A 87 -16.35 -11.45 -0.70
C GLY A 87 -15.26 -11.01 -1.67
N PHE A 88 -15.55 -9.96 -2.42
CA PHE A 88 -14.60 -9.35 -3.37
C PHE A 88 -14.43 -7.87 -3.09
N ASP A 89 -13.19 -7.42 -3.22
CA ASP A 89 -12.85 -6.00 -3.27
C ASP A 89 -12.40 -5.65 -4.69
N VAL A 90 -12.39 -4.37 -5.03
CA VAL A 90 -12.05 -3.86 -6.36
C VAL A 90 -10.92 -2.85 -6.26
N VAL A 91 -9.94 -2.99 -7.16
CA VAL A 91 -8.87 -2.03 -7.41
C VAL A 91 -8.81 -1.73 -8.91
N LYS A 92 -7.96 -0.79 -9.31
CA LYS A 92 -7.76 -0.42 -10.72
C LYS A 92 -7.40 -1.61 -11.61
N SER A 93 -6.67 -2.59 -11.08
CA SER A 93 -6.25 -3.80 -11.81
C SER A 93 -7.32 -4.90 -11.85
N GLY A 94 -8.47 -4.71 -11.19
CA GLY A 94 -9.59 -5.63 -11.15
C GLY A 94 -10.01 -6.03 -9.74
N ARG A 95 -10.78 -7.11 -9.63
CA ARG A 95 -11.32 -7.58 -8.33
C ARG A 95 -10.46 -8.67 -7.69
N TYR A 96 -10.36 -8.69 -6.38
CA TYR A 96 -9.66 -9.74 -5.63
C TYR A 96 -10.53 -10.29 -4.50
N ILE A 97 -10.32 -11.57 -4.19
CA ILE A 97 -11.08 -12.25 -3.15
C ILE A 97 -10.57 -11.91 -1.75
N THR A 98 -11.49 -11.84 -0.79
CA THR A 98 -11.24 -11.64 0.64
C THR A 98 -12.18 -12.50 1.48
N TYR A 99 -11.78 -12.79 2.72
CA TYR A 99 -12.60 -13.53 3.68
C TYR A 99 -12.71 -12.74 4.99
N ARG A 100 -13.87 -12.19 5.30
CA ARG A 100 -14.07 -11.23 6.39
C ARG A 100 -14.83 -11.84 7.55
N CYS A 101 -14.44 -11.50 8.77
CA CYS A 101 -15.23 -11.84 9.93
C CYS A 101 -16.47 -10.92 9.99
N PRO A 102 -17.70 -11.45 10.07
CA PRO A 102 -18.91 -10.64 10.22
C PRO A 102 -18.89 -9.75 11.48
N GLN A 103 -18.16 -10.18 12.51
CA GLN A 103 -17.95 -9.43 13.77
C GLN A 103 -16.84 -8.37 13.67
N ARG A 104 -16.30 -8.11 12.46
CA ARG A 104 -15.27 -7.09 12.20
C ARG A 104 -13.96 -7.28 12.98
N HIS A 105 -13.63 -8.51 13.39
CA HIS A 105 -12.34 -8.84 14.00
C HIS A 105 -11.15 -8.82 13.03
N GLY A 106 -11.40 -8.72 11.72
CA GLY A 106 -10.35 -8.75 10.71
C GLY A 106 -10.74 -9.53 9.46
N ARG A 107 -9.75 -9.78 8.61
CA ARG A 107 -9.91 -10.53 7.36
C ARG A 107 -8.73 -11.45 7.11
N PHE A 108 -9.02 -12.59 6.49
CA PHE A 108 -8.03 -13.44 5.85
C PHE A 108 -7.91 -13.08 4.37
N SER A 109 -6.69 -12.98 3.86
CA SER A 109 -6.38 -12.71 2.46
C SER A 109 -5.25 -13.60 1.98
N ALA A 110 -5.33 -14.10 0.75
CA ALA A 110 -4.21 -14.79 0.12
C ALA A 110 -3.09 -13.79 -0.20
N PHE A 111 -1.85 -14.27 -0.32
CA PHE A 111 -0.72 -13.43 -0.74
C PHE A 111 -0.98 -12.76 -2.09
N SER A 112 -1.61 -13.47 -3.03
CA SER A 112 -2.03 -12.91 -4.31
C SER A 112 -3.03 -11.76 -4.15
N SER A 113 -3.99 -11.85 -3.23
CA SER A 113 -4.94 -10.76 -2.96
C SER A 113 -4.22 -9.49 -2.52
N PHE A 114 -3.20 -9.60 -1.66
CA PHE A 114 -2.34 -8.47 -1.28
C PHE A 114 -1.55 -7.93 -2.48
N MET A 115 -0.95 -8.80 -3.30
CA MET A 115 -0.22 -8.37 -4.49
C MET A 115 -1.11 -7.65 -5.51
N ILE A 116 -2.36 -8.11 -5.70
CA ILE A 116 -3.35 -7.45 -6.58
C ILE A 116 -3.69 -6.08 -5.99
N GLU A 117 -3.98 -6.05 -4.70
CA GLU A 117 -4.37 -4.82 -4.00
C GLU A 117 -3.30 -3.73 -4.10
N LYS A 118 -2.02 -4.10 -3.95
CA LYS A 118 -0.87 -3.18 -4.01
C LYS A 118 -0.32 -2.97 -5.43
N GLY A 119 -0.93 -3.58 -6.45
CA GLY A 119 -0.60 -3.35 -7.85
C GLY A 119 0.64 -4.07 -8.38
N PHE A 120 1.18 -5.05 -7.65
CA PHE A 120 2.35 -5.84 -8.09
C PHE A 120 2.00 -6.88 -9.16
N VAL A 121 0.73 -7.23 -9.30
CA VAL A 121 0.25 -8.20 -10.29
C VAL A 121 -0.87 -7.58 -11.13
N ARG A 122 -1.02 -8.12 -12.34
CA ARG A 122 -2.17 -7.82 -13.19
C ARG A 122 -3.01 -9.06 -13.42
N GLN A 123 -4.27 -8.84 -13.74
CA GLN A 123 -5.18 -9.89 -14.17
C GLN A 123 -4.95 -10.20 -15.65
N LEU A 124 -5.06 -11.47 -16.00
CA LEU A 124 -4.97 -11.91 -17.38
C LEU A 124 -6.26 -11.59 -18.11
N THR A 125 -6.12 -11.18 -19.37
CA THR A 125 -7.26 -11.02 -20.28
C THR A 125 -7.75 -12.38 -20.77
N PRO A 126 -9.00 -12.50 -21.26
CA PRO A 126 -9.50 -13.75 -21.85
C PRO A 126 -8.59 -14.29 -22.96
N ALA A 127 -8.08 -13.42 -23.85
CA ALA A 127 -7.19 -13.82 -24.92
C ALA A 127 -5.84 -14.40 -24.42
N GLU A 128 -5.29 -13.84 -23.34
CA GLU A 128 -4.08 -14.37 -22.70
C GLU A 128 -4.35 -15.71 -22.01
N ILE A 129 -5.54 -15.88 -21.42
CA ILE A 129 -5.95 -17.16 -20.82
C ILE A 129 -6.07 -18.23 -21.90
N ASP A 130 -6.70 -17.91 -23.03
CA ASP A 130 -6.85 -18.83 -24.16
C ASP A 130 -5.49 -19.20 -24.78
N ASP A 131 -4.55 -18.25 -24.88
CA ASP A 131 -3.18 -18.53 -25.32
C ASP A 131 -2.42 -19.43 -24.35
N MET A 132 -2.55 -19.16 -23.05
CA MET A 132 -1.94 -19.97 -22.01
C MET A 132 -2.54 -21.38 -21.96
N ALA A 133 -3.85 -21.52 -22.16
CA ALA A 133 -4.56 -22.81 -22.17
C ALA A 133 -4.06 -23.76 -23.27
N ARG A 134 -3.48 -23.23 -24.36
CA ARG A 134 -2.83 -24.03 -25.41
C ARG A 134 -1.51 -24.66 -24.95
N ARG A 135 -0.83 -24.07 -23.97
CA ARG A 135 0.50 -24.50 -23.48
C ARG A 135 0.43 -25.22 -22.15
N VAL A 136 -0.52 -24.81 -21.29
CA VAL A 136 -0.69 -25.31 -19.93
C VAL A 136 -2.16 -25.62 -19.72
N ALA A 137 -2.49 -26.90 -19.55
CA ALA A 137 -3.87 -27.31 -19.31
C ALA A 137 -4.32 -26.96 -17.89
N VAL A 138 -3.52 -27.28 -16.88
CA VAL A 138 -3.89 -27.13 -15.46
C VAL A 138 -2.91 -26.21 -14.76
N ILE A 139 -3.46 -25.20 -14.07
CA ILE A 139 -2.70 -24.33 -13.16
C ILE A 139 -3.25 -24.44 -11.75
N TYR A 140 -2.47 -24.04 -10.75
CA TYR A 140 -2.97 -23.86 -9.39
C TYR A 140 -3.40 -22.41 -9.18
N CYS A 141 -4.62 -22.20 -8.68
CA CYS A 141 -5.15 -20.87 -8.40
C CYS A 141 -4.27 -20.14 -7.38
N THR A 142 -3.80 -18.94 -7.73
CA THR A 142 -2.98 -18.09 -6.84
C THR A 142 -3.75 -17.59 -5.62
N SER A 143 -5.08 -17.66 -5.59
CA SER A 143 -5.90 -17.25 -4.45
C SER A 143 -6.30 -18.39 -3.53
N CYS A 144 -6.85 -19.50 -4.03
CA CYS A 144 -7.27 -20.64 -3.18
C CYS A 144 -6.36 -21.87 -3.24
N GLY A 145 -5.42 -21.95 -4.18
CA GLY A 145 -4.53 -23.11 -4.32
C GLY A 145 -5.19 -24.37 -4.92
N ALA A 146 -6.44 -24.28 -5.41
CA ALA A 146 -7.09 -25.38 -6.10
C ALA A 146 -6.55 -25.53 -7.54
N PRO A 147 -6.42 -26.76 -8.08
CA PRO A 147 -6.10 -26.97 -9.49
C PRO A 147 -7.26 -26.51 -10.38
N VAL A 148 -6.95 -25.84 -11.48
CA VAL A 148 -7.94 -25.28 -12.42
C VAL A 148 -7.52 -25.59 -13.85
N ASP A 149 -8.47 -26.10 -14.65
CA ASP A 149 -8.30 -26.34 -16.08
C ASP A 149 -8.59 -25.07 -16.87
N LEU A 150 -7.55 -24.45 -17.43
CA LEU A 150 -7.64 -23.17 -18.16
C LEU A 150 -8.44 -23.27 -19.45
N ARG A 151 -8.66 -24.48 -19.98
CA ARG A 151 -9.43 -24.69 -21.21
C ARG A 151 -10.94 -24.56 -20.99
N LYS A 152 -11.39 -24.56 -19.73
CA LYS A 152 -12.80 -24.57 -19.36
C LYS A 152 -13.26 -23.25 -18.76
N ASP A 153 -12.41 -22.60 -18.00
CA ASP A 153 -12.77 -21.44 -17.20
C ASP A 153 -11.79 -20.27 -17.42
N HIS A 154 -12.31 -19.04 -17.45
CA HIS A 154 -11.52 -17.79 -17.45
C HIS A 154 -11.35 -17.17 -16.05
N ALA A 155 -11.85 -17.86 -15.02
CA ALA A 155 -11.65 -17.54 -13.62
C ALA A 155 -11.66 -18.84 -12.80
N CYS A 156 -11.14 -18.82 -11.57
CA CYS A 156 -11.14 -20.03 -10.75
C CYS A 156 -12.58 -20.50 -10.47
N PRO A 157 -12.99 -21.74 -10.80
CA PRO A 157 -14.35 -22.21 -10.53
C PRO A 157 -14.63 -22.38 -9.03
N HIS A 158 -13.60 -22.54 -8.21
CA HIS A 158 -13.73 -22.79 -6.78
C HIS A 158 -13.94 -21.52 -5.95
N CYS A 159 -13.10 -20.50 -6.17
CA CYS A 159 -13.15 -19.25 -5.39
C CYS A 159 -13.57 -18.04 -6.22
N ARG A 160 -13.78 -18.21 -7.54
CA ARG A 160 -14.17 -17.16 -8.48
C ARG A 160 -13.16 -16.02 -8.60
N SER A 161 -11.91 -16.19 -8.14
CA SER A 161 -10.84 -15.21 -8.38
C SER A 161 -10.47 -15.17 -9.86
N ALA A 162 -10.13 -13.99 -10.38
CA ALA A 162 -9.49 -13.88 -11.68
C ALA A 162 -8.10 -14.53 -11.65
N PHE A 163 -7.61 -14.99 -12.80
CA PHE A 163 -6.23 -15.44 -12.91
C PHE A 163 -5.29 -14.23 -12.99
N SER A 164 -4.24 -14.26 -12.19
CA SER A 164 -3.27 -13.18 -12.04
C SER A 164 -1.86 -13.69 -12.27
N LEU A 165 -1.04 -12.91 -12.95
CA LEU A 165 0.38 -13.18 -13.14
C LEU A 165 1.21 -12.03 -12.54
N LEU A 166 2.38 -12.38 -11.99
CA LEU A 166 3.45 -11.41 -11.75
C LEU A 166 3.98 -10.92 -13.11
N ASP A 167 3.65 -9.67 -13.42
CA ASP A 167 4.12 -8.98 -14.61
C ASP A 167 5.32 -8.10 -14.23
N PRO A 168 6.51 -8.32 -14.81
CA PRO A 168 7.69 -7.49 -14.52
C PRO A 168 7.41 -6.00 -14.65
N LYS A 169 6.60 -5.58 -15.65
CA LYS A 169 6.23 -4.17 -15.84
C LYS A 169 5.27 -3.66 -14.76
N ALA A 170 4.43 -4.52 -14.20
CA ALA A 170 3.56 -4.16 -13.08
C ALA A 170 4.40 -4.00 -11.79
N VAL A 171 5.33 -4.93 -11.55
CA VAL A 171 6.26 -4.85 -10.41
C VAL A 171 7.12 -3.59 -10.49
N GLU A 172 7.72 -3.30 -11.65
CA GLU A 172 8.54 -2.10 -11.85
C GLU A 172 7.74 -0.81 -11.56
N ARG A 173 6.54 -0.68 -12.12
CA ARG A 173 5.66 0.48 -11.88
C ARG A 173 5.26 0.60 -10.41
N ALA A 174 4.92 -0.52 -9.76
CA ALA A 174 4.57 -0.53 -8.35
C ALA A 174 5.76 -0.10 -7.48
N LEU A 175 6.95 -0.66 -7.72
CA LEU A 175 8.17 -0.31 -7.01
C LEU A 175 8.55 1.17 -7.22
N ALA A 176 8.44 1.68 -8.45
CA ALA A 176 8.67 3.10 -8.72
C ALA A 176 7.66 4.01 -7.98
N GLY A 177 6.39 3.62 -7.94
CA GLY A 177 5.35 4.34 -7.20
C GLY A 177 5.63 4.37 -5.70
N TYR A 178 6.02 3.23 -5.12
CA TYR A 178 6.39 3.17 -3.69
C TYR A 178 7.69 3.90 -3.40
N ALA A 179 8.70 3.86 -4.28
CA ALA A 179 9.93 4.63 -4.13
C ALA A 179 9.65 6.14 -4.08
N LYS A 180 8.77 6.65 -4.95
CA LYS A 180 8.32 8.03 -4.90
C LYS A 180 7.63 8.34 -3.56
N ALA A 181 6.72 7.48 -3.11
CA ALA A 181 6.01 7.68 -1.84
C ALA A 181 6.93 7.64 -0.59
N ILE A 182 8.05 6.91 -0.65
CA ILE A 182 9.09 6.93 0.39
C ILE A 182 9.79 8.30 0.38
N ASN A 183 10.26 8.75 -0.79
CA ASN A 183 10.97 10.02 -0.93
C ASN A 183 10.10 11.23 -0.55
N ASP A 184 8.82 11.22 -0.91
CA ASP A 184 7.87 12.30 -0.58
C ASP A 184 7.64 12.39 0.94
N LYS A 185 7.67 11.27 1.67
CA LYS A 185 7.59 11.26 3.14
C LYS A 185 8.86 11.76 3.81
N ASP A 186 10.03 11.40 3.29
CA ASP A 186 11.31 11.91 3.78
C ASP A 186 11.46 13.42 3.49
N GLY A 187 10.91 13.88 2.35
CA GLY A 187 10.80 15.30 2.01
C GLY A 187 9.84 16.05 2.94
N ALA A 188 8.67 15.47 3.26
CA ALA A 188 7.72 16.04 4.22
C ALA A 188 8.28 16.09 5.65
N ALA A 189 9.09 15.11 6.06
CA ALA A 189 9.81 15.14 7.34
C ALA A 189 10.91 16.22 7.41
N LYS A 190 11.41 16.69 6.26
CA LYS A 190 12.37 17.80 6.14
C LYS A 190 11.71 19.18 5.93
N ALA A 191 10.40 19.23 5.72
CA ALA A 191 9.66 20.49 5.57
C ALA A 191 9.65 21.36 6.85
N PRO A 192 9.61 20.81 8.08
CA PRO A 192 9.79 21.60 9.30
C PRO A 192 11.16 22.28 9.37
N ASP A 193 12.21 21.56 8.95
CA ASP A 193 13.60 22.07 8.95
C ASP A 193 13.78 23.21 7.94
N LEU A 194 13.11 23.13 6.78
CA LEU A 194 13.11 24.21 5.80
C LEU A 194 12.34 25.46 6.29
N ALA A 195 11.22 25.26 6.99
CA ALA A 195 10.44 26.35 7.58
C ALA A 195 11.22 27.04 8.73
N ASP A 196 11.87 26.26 9.59
CA ASP A 196 12.72 26.77 10.66
C ASP A 196 13.96 27.50 10.11
N ALA A 197 14.58 26.98 9.04
CA ALA A 197 15.65 27.66 8.33
C ALA A 197 15.20 29.00 7.73
N LEU A 198 14.00 29.05 7.12
CA LEU A 198 13.42 30.29 6.59
C LEU A 198 13.16 31.33 7.70
N ILE A 199 12.61 30.89 8.83
CA ILE A 199 12.36 31.75 10.01
C ILE A 199 13.68 32.30 10.55
N MET A 200 14.75 31.50 10.55
CA MET A 200 16.08 31.94 10.98
C MET A 200 16.66 33.01 10.05
N VAL A 201 16.54 32.81 8.73
CA VAL A 201 16.95 33.79 7.72
C VAL A 201 16.19 35.11 7.86
N GLU A 202 14.88 35.07 8.09
CA GLU A 202 14.07 36.28 8.31
C GLU A 202 14.45 37.02 9.61
N ARG A 203 14.76 36.28 10.68
CA ARG A 203 15.25 36.88 11.94
C ARG A 203 16.60 37.58 11.76
N ASP A 204 17.50 36.99 10.99
CA ASP A 204 18.81 37.59 10.72
C ASP A 204 18.68 38.83 9.83
N ARG A 205 17.79 38.79 8.84
CA ARG A 205 17.44 39.96 8.01
C ARG A 205 16.89 41.10 8.86
N ALA A 206 15.98 40.80 9.80
CA ALA A 206 15.42 41.79 10.71
C ALA A 206 16.48 42.36 11.69
N ARG A 207 17.41 41.54 12.18
CA ARG A 207 18.54 42.00 13.02
C ARG A 207 19.48 42.92 12.24
N ALA A 208 19.80 42.57 10.99
CA ALA A 208 20.64 43.38 10.11
C ALA A 208 19.99 44.74 9.84
N GLN A 209 18.70 44.78 9.54
CA GLN A 209 17.93 46.03 9.36
C GLN A 209 17.94 46.92 10.61
N ARG A 210 17.78 46.34 11.81
CA ARG A 210 17.87 47.10 13.08
C ARG A 210 19.27 47.69 13.28
N SER A 211 20.32 46.90 13.04
CA SER A 211 21.70 47.35 13.15
C SER A 211 22.09 48.43 12.12
N ALA A 212 21.41 48.46 10.97
CA ALA A 212 21.58 49.48 9.95
C ALA A 212 20.85 50.78 10.36
N LYS A 213 19.67 50.67 10.99
CA LYS A 213 18.89 51.80 11.51
C LYS A 213 19.57 52.51 12.68
N GLU A 214 20.33 51.77 13.50
CA GLU A 214 21.10 52.32 14.62
C GLU A 214 22.40 53.04 14.20
N ARG A 215 22.89 52.83 12.96
CA ARG A 215 24.18 53.37 12.46
C ARG A 215 24.11 54.68 11.65
N GLY A 216 23.01 55.44 11.72
CA GLY A 216 23.04 56.90 11.49
C GLY A 216 22.04 57.52 10.51
N TYR A 217 21.37 58.57 11.02
CA TYR A 217 21.06 59.90 10.44
C TYR A 217 19.96 60.14 9.36
N THR A 218 19.03 61.05 9.73
CA THR A 218 18.02 61.91 9.04
C THR A 218 17.10 61.44 7.90
N SER A 219 15.81 61.76 8.09
CA SER A 219 14.64 61.60 7.19
C SER A 219 14.64 62.58 5.98
N PRO A 220 13.78 62.44 4.93
CA PRO A 220 12.33 62.70 5.09
C PRO A 220 11.38 61.63 4.51
N SER A 221 10.24 61.57 5.17
CA SER A 221 8.90 61.09 4.78
C SER A 221 8.51 61.21 3.30
N VAL A 222 7.92 60.13 2.74
CA VAL A 222 6.71 60.19 1.88
C VAL A 222 5.88 58.92 2.14
N ASP A 223 4.58 59.15 2.28
CA ASP A 223 3.52 58.26 2.71
C ASP A 223 3.06 57.20 1.69
N THR A 224 2.24 56.30 2.24
CA THR A 224 1.19 55.46 1.63
C THR A 224 1.58 54.14 0.96
N SER A 225 1.32 53.08 1.72
CA SER A 225 0.97 51.73 1.28
C SER A 225 0.02 51.74 0.08
N PRO A 226 0.00 50.63 -0.68
CA PRO A 226 -1.06 49.69 -0.41
C PRO A 226 -0.51 48.32 -0.04
N SER A 227 -1.19 47.69 0.91
CA SER A 227 -1.01 46.29 1.28
C SER A 227 -1.10 45.41 0.03
N ILE A 228 0.05 44.86 -0.39
CA ILE A 228 0.08 43.76 -1.35
C ILE A 228 -0.44 42.55 -0.60
N ASP A 229 -1.67 42.17 -0.92
CA ASP A 229 -2.27 40.95 -0.44
C ASP A 229 -1.49 39.76 -1.04
N LEU A 230 -0.86 38.95 -0.18
CA LEU A 230 -0.12 37.76 -0.61
C LEU A 230 -1.02 36.74 -1.33
N TRP A 231 -2.35 36.88 -1.20
CA TRP A 231 -3.33 36.08 -1.94
C TRP A 231 -3.37 36.40 -3.45
N ASP A 232 -3.13 37.66 -3.85
CA ASP A 232 -3.12 38.04 -5.29
C ASP A 232 -1.85 37.58 -6.01
N VAL A 233 -0.72 37.52 -5.31
CA VAL A 233 0.54 37.00 -5.88
C VAL A 233 0.42 35.50 -6.16
N GLY A 234 -0.29 34.74 -5.32
CA GLY A 234 -0.51 33.30 -5.49
C GLY A 234 -1.41 32.94 -6.68
N LEU A 235 -2.41 33.75 -6.99
CA LEU A 235 -3.34 33.50 -8.10
C LEU A 235 -2.73 33.80 -9.49
N SER A 236 -1.77 34.73 -9.56
CA SER A 236 -1.06 35.03 -10.82
C SER A 236 -0.17 33.87 -11.32
N MET A 237 0.30 33.01 -10.41
CA MET A 237 1.10 31.82 -10.77
C MET A 237 0.25 30.64 -11.28
N VAL A 238 -1.06 30.62 -11.04
CA VAL A 238 -1.97 29.56 -11.51
C VAL A 238 -2.54 29.87 -12.90
N SER A 239 -2.61 31.15 -13.30
CA SER A 239 -3.09 31.56 -14.62
C SER A 239 -2.10 31.28 -15.77
N GLY A 240 -0.81 31.12 -15.48
CA GLY A 240 0.21 30.85 -16.52
C GLY A 240 0.32 29.39 -16.96
N LEU A 241 -0.55 28.50 -16.47
CA LEU A 241 -0.56 27.06 -16.77
C LEU A 241 -1.81 26.61 -17.53
N LEU A 242 -2.65 27.55 -17.98
CA LEU A 242 -3.86 27.30 -18.76
C LEU A 242 -3.91 28.08 -20.09
N ASP A 243 -2.76 28.45 -20.64
CA ASP A 243 -2.58 28.76 -22.07
C ASP A 243 -1.50 27.86 -22.68
#